data_AF-A0A9X9QCY1-F1
#
_entry.id   AF-A0A9X9QCY1-F1
#
_cell.length_a   1.000
_cell.length_b   1.000
_cell.length_c   1.000
_cell.angle_alpha   90.00
_cell.angle_beta   90.00
_cell.angle_gamma   90.00
#
_symmetry.space_group_name_H-M   'P 1'
#
loop_
_entity.id
_entity.type
_entity.pdbx_description
1 polymer ?
#
loop_
_entity_poly.entity_id
_entity_poly.type
_entity_poly.pdbx_seq_one_letter_code
_entity_poly.pdbx_strand_id
1 'polypeptide(L)'
;MIFLDYALIIVTLILCPKVSASYPLYDCNGVKFTQDYVLETVKLAVRKFVPQAREHPLADNNAKYIYYPLLTSGELYFKGLKPEIYYVRIERAKRAFQVVMIKNLDHPPDCSVNANPPLCDFIESDSPEGWGSRIPGLRQLKKTFTGTS
;
A
#
# COMPACT_ATOMS: atom_id res chain seq x y z
N MET A 1 8.24 10.51 -64.24
CA MET A 1 8.24 11.22 -62.95
C MET A 1 6.83 11.72 -62.71
N ILE A 2 6.09 11.06 -61.83
CA ILE A 2 4.77 11.49 -61.36
C ILE A 2 4.79 11.32 -59.84
N PHE A 3 4.36 12.36 -59.16
CA PHE A 3 4.45 12.63 -57.73
C PHE A 3 3.83 11.50 -56.89
N LEU A 4 4.60 11.00 -55.90
CA LEU A 4 4.07 10.20 -54.80
C LEU A 4 3.69 11.17 -53.69
N ASP A 5 2.38 11.41 -53.59
CA ASP A 5 1.76 12.33 -52.65
C ASP A 5 2.04 11.93 -51.19
N TYR A 6 2.56 12.91 -50.46
CA TYR A 6 2.83 12.94 -49.02
C TYR A 6 1.54 13.01 -48.20
N ALA A 7 0.63 12.04 -48.35
CA ALA A 7 -0.69 12.07 -47.74
C ALA A 7 -0.95 10.88 -46.81
N LEU A 8 0.03 10.52 -45.97
CA LEU A 8 -0.21 9.59 -44.87
C LEU A 8 0.60 9.95 -43.61
N ILE A 9 0.65 11.25 -43.30
CA ILE A 9 1.15 11.77 -42.02
C ILE A 9 0.03 12.55 -41.33
N ILE A 10 -1.17 11.98 -41.24
CA ILE A 10 -2.19 12.46 -40.31
C ILE A 10 -3.00 11.24 -39.85
N VAL A 11 -3.29 11.17 -38.55
CA VAL A 11 -4.21 10.23 -37.88
C VAL A 11 -3.62 8.89 -37.41
N THR A 12 -2.44 8.92 -36.79
CA THR A 12 -2.20 8.12 -35.59
C THR A 12 -1.71 9.01 -34.46
N LEU A 13 -2.44 10.11 -34.24
CA LEU A 13 -2.64 10.62 -32.88
C LEU A 13 -3.44 9.54 -32.15
N ILE A 14 -2.74 8.48 -31.75
CA ILE A 14 -3.14 7.59 -30.68
C ILE A 14 -3.24 8.54 -29.49
N LEU A 15 -4.46 9.04 -29.29
CA LEU A 15 -5.04 9.29 -27.99
C LEU A 15 -4.65 8.06 -27.15
N CYS A 16 -3.49 8.12 -26.51
CA CYS A 16 -3.33 7.49 -25.23
C CYS A 16 -4.21 8.33 -24.34
N PRO A 17 -5.45 7.93 -24.00
CA PRO A 17 -6.02 8.46 -22.79
C PRO A 17 -4.95 8.17 -21.74
N LYS A 18 -4.36 9.21 -21.15
CA LYS A 18 -3.72 9.09 -19.85
C LYS A 18 -4.86 8.72 -18.92
N VAL A 19 -5.31 7.47 -18.99
CA VAL A 19 -5.99 6.82 -17.89
C VAL A 19 -4.89 6.78 -16.84
N SER A 20 -4.77 7.86 -16.09
CA SER A 20 -4.19 7.80 -14.77
C SER A 20 -5.16 6.92 -14.00
N ALA A 21 -5.08 5.61 -14.26
CA ALA A 21 -5.56 4.61 -13.35
C ALA A 21 -4.60 4.76 -12.17
N SER A 22 -4.89 5.75 -11.34
CA SER A 22 -4.34 5.79 -10.01
C SER A 22 -4.93 4.53 -9.38
N TYR A 23 -4.08 3.57 -9.09
CA TYR A 23 -4.45 2.42 -8.28
C TYR A 23 -4.18 2.79 -6.82
N PRO A 24 -4.96 2.26 -5.87
CA PRO A 24 -4.68 2.50 -4.46
C PRO A 24 -3.24 2.09 -4.15
N LEU A 25 -2.52 3.00 -3.51
CA LEU A 25 -1.10 2.87 -3.26
C LEU A 25 -0.72 3.42 -1.89
N TYR A 26 0.39 2.89 -1.37
CA TYR A 26 1.02 3.37 -0.14
C TYR A 26 2.19 4.26 -0.53
N ASP A 27 2.16 5.52 -0.09
CA ASP A 27 3.24 6.48 -0.29
C ASP A 27 4.08 6.59 0.99
N CYS A 28 5.32 6.12 0.89
CA CYS A 28 6.33 6.15 1.93
C CYS A 28 7.38 7.22 1.59
N ASN A 29 7.04 8.50 1.77
CA ASN A 29 7.91 9.65 1.45
C ASN A 29 8.44 9.66 0.01
N GLY A 30 7.56 9.42 -0.97
CA GLY A 30 7.86 9.42 -2.39
C GLY A 30 8.10 8.03 -2.99
N VAL A 31 8.31 7.00 -2.16
CA VAL A 31 8.33 5.61 -2.60
C VAL A 31 6.92 5.03 -2.55
N LYS A 32 6.46 4.54 -3.70
CA LYS A 32 5.08 4.07 -3.86
C LYS A 32 5.01 2.56 -3.98
N PHE A 33 4.18 1.95 -3.15
CA PHE A 33 3.85 0.52 -3.22
C PHE A 33 2.40 0.32 -3.61
N THR A 34 2.13 -0.53 -4.60
CA THR A 34 0.74 -0.85 -4.96
C THR A 34 0.06 -1.64 -3.85
N GLN A 35 -1.25 -1.46 -3.69
CA GLN A 35 -2.01 -2.23 -2.70
C GLN A 35 -1.88 -3.74 -2.94
N ASP A 36 -1.90 -4.20 -4.18
CA ASP A 36 -1.78 -5.62 -4.52
C ASP A 36 -0.46 -6.22 -4.05
N TYR A 37 0.65 -5.51 -4.27
CA TYR A 37 1.97 -5.94 -3.80
C TYR A 37 2.04 -6.04 -2.27
N VAL A 38 1.49 -5.04 -1.57
CA VAL A 38 1.44 -5.04 -0.11
C VAL A 38 0.59 -6.21 0.41
N LEU A 39 -0.56 -6.48 -0.22
CA LEU A 39 -1.44 -7.59 0.17
C LEU A 39 -0.80 -8.95 -0.05
N GLU A 40 -0.11 -9.17 -1.17
CA GLU A 40 0.65 -10.41 -1.40
C GLU A 40 1.76 -10.59 -0.36
N THR A 41 2.46 -9.50 -0.02
CA THR A 41 3.47 -9.51 1.05
C THR A 41 2.87 -9.87 2.41
N VAL A 42 1.71 -9.29 2.77
CA VAL A 42 0.96 -9.63 3.99
C VAL A 42 0.59 -11.12 4.01
N LYS A 43 0.05 -11.66 2.91
CA LYS A 43 -0.32 -13.08 2.82
C LYS A 43 0.87 -13.99 3.07
N LEU A 44 2.03 -13.67 2.47
CA LEU A 44 3.26 -14.43 2.66
C LEU A 44 3.75 -14.37 4.12
N ALA A 45 3.76 -13.18 4.73
CA ALA A 45 4.17 -12.98 6.11
C ALA A 45 3.26 -13.74 7.10
N VAL A 46 1.93 -13.65 6.91
CA VAL A 46 0.94 -14.36 7.72
C VAL A 46 1.13 -15.87 7.61
N ARG A 47 1.28 -16.41 6.39
CA ARG A 47 1.51 -17.86 6.17
C ARG A 47 2.79 -18.35 6.84
N LYS A 48 3.84 -17.54 6.85
CA LYS A 48 5.14 -17.91 7.41
C LYS A 48 5.15 -17.86 8.94
N PHE A 49 4.62 -16.79 9.54
CA PHE A 49 4.88 -16.49 10.96
C PHE A 49 3.68 -16.71 11.88
N VAL A 50 2.45 -16.75 11.39
CA VAL A 50 1.27 -16.96 12.25
C VAL A 50 1.13 -18.42 12.71
N PRO A 51 1.40 -19.45 11.88
CA PRO A 51 1.43 -20.84 12.37
C PRO A 51 2.51 -21.06 13.43
N GLN A 52 3.72 -20.54 13.18
CA GLN A 52 4.87 -20.64 14.11
C GLN A 52 4.62 -19.95 15.45
N ALA A 53 3.78 -18.90 15.46
CA ALA A 53 3.36 -18.25 16.69
C ALA A 53 2.46 -19.17 17.55
N ARG A 54 1.49 -19.85 16.96
CA ARG A 54 0.53 -20.68 17.72
C ARG A 54 1.19 -21.86 18.44
N GLU A 55 2.34 -22.29 17.97
CA GLU A 55 3.10 -23.42 18.55
C GLU A 55 3.99 -23.01 19.73
N HIS A 56 4.20 -21.71 19.97
CA HIS A 56 5.08 -21.24 21.02
C HIS A 56 4.29 -20.61 22.18
N PRO A 57 4.41 -21.13 23.43
CA PRO A 57 3.55 -20.73 24.56
C PRO A 57 3.66 -19.26 24.98
N LEU A 58 4.70 -18.55 24.53
CA LEU A 58 4.92 -17.11 24.76
C LEU A 58 4.69 -16.24 23.52
N ALA A 59 4.21 -16.80 22.41
CA ALA A 59 4.13 -16.09 21.13
C ALA A 59 3.16 -14.92 21.11
N ASP A 60 2.12 -14.97 21.93
CA ASP A 60 1.17 -13.87 22.10
C ASP A 60 1.70 -12.80 23.08
N ASN A 61 2.64 -13.17 23.96
CA ASN A 61 3.19 -12.29 25.00
C ASN A 61 4.45 -11.53 24.54
N ASN A 62 5.26 -12.10 23.63
CA ASN A 62 6.58 -11.53 23.31
C ASN A 62 6.61 -10.64 22.05
N ALA A 63 5.67 -10.77 21.10
CA ALA A 63 5.68 -9.92 19.90
C ALA A 63 4.25 -9.63 19.39
N LYS A 64 3.71 -8.47 19.77
CA LYS A 64 2.40 -7.97 19.33
C LYS A 64 2.32 -7.82 17.79
N TYR A 65 3.45 -7.49 17.16
CA TYR A 65 3.55 -7.22 15.73
C TYR A 65 4.57 -8.11 15.03
N ILE A 66 4.26 -8.49 13.79
CA ILE A 66 5.19 -9.08 12.83
C ILE A 66 5.61 -7.96 11.88
N TYR A 67 6.90 -7.84 11.62
CA TYR A 67 7.44 -6.91 10.63
C TYR A 67 8.00 -7.71 9.45
N TYR A 68 7.56 -7.36 8.25
CA TYR A 68 8.01 -8.02 7.03
C TYR A 68 8.49 -6.99 6.00
N PRO A 69 9.69 -7.15 5.41
CA PRO A 69 10.25 -6.15 4.50
C PRO A 69 9.42 -5.99 3.22
N LEU A 70 9.39 -4.76 2.72
CA LEU A 70 9.00 -4.38 1.37
C LEU A 70 10.26 -3.92 0.61
N LEU A 71 10.33 -4.24 -0.67
CA LEU A 71 11.45 -3.89 -1.53
C LEU A 71 11.00 -2.89 -2.59
N THR A 72 11.78 -1.84 -2.82
CA THR A 72 11.53 -0.87 -3.89
C THR A 72 11.52 -1.51 -5.28
N SER A 73 12.15 -2.67 -5.44
CA SER A 73 12.09 -3.46 -6.67
C SER A 73 10.70 -4.04 -6.97
N GLY A 74 9.79 -4.09 -5.99
CA GLY A 74 8.50 -4.77 -6.11
C GLY A 74 8.58 -6.30 -6.01
N GLU A 75 9.77 -6.85 -5.75
CA GLU A 75 9.93 -8.29 -5.52
C GLU A 75 9.50 -8.66 -4.09
N LEU A 76 9.04 -9.90 -3.90
CA LEU A 76 8.76 -10.43 -2.57
C LEU A 76 10.08 -10.72 -1.84
N TYR A 77 10.20 -10.24 -0.60
CA TYR A 77 11.39 -10.47 0.20
C TYR A 77 11.64 -11.95 0.48
N PHE A 78 12.89 -12.39 0.29
CA PHE A 78 13.37 -13.69 0.74
C PHE A 78 14.71 -13.56 1.49
N LYS A 79 15.03 -14.56 2.31
CA LYS A 79 16.26 -14.55 3.13
C LYS A 79 17.48 -14.51 2.20
N GLY A 80 18.30 -13.46 2.33
CA GLY A 80 19.48 -13.22 1.49
C GLY A 80 19.42 -11.90 0.74
N LEU A 81 18.21 -11.33 0.56
CA LEU A 81 18.08 -9.95 0.09
C LEU A 81 18.39 -8.97 1.22
N LYS A 82 19.00 -7.83 0.86
CA LYS A 82 19.24 -6.75 1.81
C LYS A 82 17.89 -6.10 2.15
N PRO A 83 17.48 -6.07 3.44
CA PRO A 83 16.27 -5.36 3.82
C PRO A 83 16.44 -3.85 3.62
N GLU A 84 15.37 -3.22 3.16
CA GLU A 84 15.25 -1.77 3.06
C GLU A 84 14.53 -1.19 4.28
N ILE A 85 14.29 0.12 4.29
CA ILE A 85 13.60 0.78 5.40
C ILE A 85 12.07 0.57 5.40
N TYR A 86 11.49 -0.03 4.37
CA TYR A 86 10.04 -0.16 4.21
C TYR A 86 9.55 -1.52 4.70
N TYR A 87 8.49 -1.52 5.51
CA TYR A 87 7.95 -2.74 6.11
C TYR A 87 6.43 -2.74 6.15
N VAL A 88 5.86 -3.94 6.07
CA VAL A 88 4.52 -4.21 6.55
C VAL A 88 4.60 -4.57 8.03
N ARG A 89 3.90 -3.82 8.88
CA ARG A 89 3.66 -4.11 10.29
C ARG A 89 2.30 -4.80 10.43
N ILE A 90 2.27 -6.04 10.89
CA ILE A 90 1.05 -6.86 11.02
C ILE A 90 0.79 -7.16 12.49
N GLU A 91 -0.38 -6.77 13.00
CA GLU A 91 -0.85 -7.18 14.33
C GLU A 91 -1.18 -8.66 14.31
N ARG A 92 -0.47 -9.46 15.10
CA ARG A 92 -0.52 -10.93 15.02
C ARG A 92 -1.91 -11.50 15.34
N ALA A 93 -2.59 -10.94 16.35
CA ALA A 93 -3.90 -11.39 16.80
C ALA A 93 -5.03 -11.03 15.81
N LYS A 94 -5.08 -9.76 15.36
CA LYS A 94 -6.16 -9.24 14.51
C LYS A 94 -5.89 -9.40 13.01
N ARG A 95 -4.64 -9.68 12.62
CA ARG A 95 -4.16 -9.64 11.24
C ARG A 95 -4.37 -8.28 10.55
N ALA A 96 -4.61 -7.24 11.33
CA ALA A 96 -4.59 -5.86 10.84
C ALA A 96 -3.16 -5.50 10.45
N PHE A 97 -2.98 -4.75 9.36
CA PHE A 97 -1.66 -4.38 8.89
C PHE A 97 -1.57 -2.89 8.57
N GLN A 98 -0.34 -2.39 8.60
CA GLN A 98 0.02 -1.02 8.25
C GLN A 98 1.35 -1.05 7.50
N VAL A 99 1.58 -0.08 6.62
CA VAL A 99 2.89 0.12 5.98
C VAL A 99 3.64 1.20 6.74
N VAL A 100 4.90 0.91 7.08
CA VAL A 100 5.73 1.75 7.95
C VAL A 100 7.15 1.87 7.41
N MET A 101 7.84 2.94 7.83
CA MET A 101 9.28 3.09 7.60
C MET A 101 10.07 2.92 8.90
N ILE A 102 11.04 1.99 8.91
CA ILE A 102 11.97 1.78 10.02
C ILE A 102 13.16 2.73 9.84
N LYS A 103 13.39 3.61 10.83
CA LYS A 103 14.42 4.66 10.73
C LYS A 103 15.83 4.12 10.93
N ASN A 104 15.99 3.11 11.77
CA ASN A 104 17.30 2.53 12.07
C ASN A 104 17.24 1.00 11.90
N LEU A 105 17.90 0.52 10.84
CA LEU A 105 17.97 -0.90 10.49
C LEU A 105 18.94 -1.70 11.37
N ASP A 106 19.82 -1.03 12.11
CA ASP A 106 20.77 -1.68 13.05
C ASP A 106 20.07 -2.16 14.32
N HIS A 107 18.84 -1.70 14.55
CA HIS A 107 18.02 -2.12 15.68
C HIS A 107 16.76 -2.85 15.21
N PRO A 108 16.28 -3.84 15.97
CA PRO A 108 15.09 -4.58 15.58
C PRO A 108 13.83 -3.69 15.68
N PRO A 109 12.75 -4.01 14.95
CA PRO A 109 11.56 -3.17 14.85
C PRO A 109 10.77 -2.97 16.16
N ASP A 110 11.04 -3.78 17.17
CA ASP A 110 10.38 -3.84 18.47
C ASP A 110 11.18 -3.16 19.60
N CYS A 111 12.37 -2.62 19.31
CA CYS A 111 13.14 -1.85 20.29
C CYS A 111 12.57 -0.42 20.47
N SER A 112 12.95 0.25 21.55
CA SER A 112 12.51 1.63 21.88
C SER A 112 12.73 2.63 20.75
N VAL A 113 13.81 2.47 19.97
CA VAL A 113 14.15 3.34 18.83
C VAL A 113 13.17 3.18 17.66
N ASN A 114 12.58 1.99 17.49
CA ASN A 114 11.68 1.66 16.40
C ASN A 114 10.22 1.40 16.84
N ALA A 115 9.89 1.57 18.13
CA ALA A 115 8.59 1.20 18.70
C ALA A 115 7.40 1.91 18.05
N ASN A 116 7.60 3.13 17.52
CA ASN A 116 6.60 3.93 16.83
C ASN A 116 7.14 4.39 15.47
N PRO A 117 7.23 3.49 14.48
CA PRO A 117 7.74 3.85 13.17
C PRO A 117 6.71 4.73 12.44
N PRO A 118 7.17 5.72 11.65
CA PRO A 118 6.29 6.52 10.80
C PRO A 118 5.47 5.64 9.86
N LEU A 119 4.19 5.97 9.73
CA LEU A 119 3.25 5.32 8.82
C LEU A 119 3.40 5.89 7.42
N CYS A 120 3.21 5.05 6.42
CA CYS A 120 3.05 5.50 5.04
C CYS A 120 1.59 5.90 4.78
N ASP A 121 1.39 6.87 3.90
CA ASP A 121 0.07 7.37 3.56
C ASP A 121 -0.63 6.40 2.60
N PHE A 122 -1.87 6.07 2.89
CA PHE A 122 -2.70 5.32 1.96
C PHE A 122 -3.46 6.30 1.05
N ILE A 123 -3.16 6.23 -0.24
CA ILE A 123 -3.77 7.06 -1.26
C ILE A 123 -4.81 6.21 -1.98
N GLU A 124 -6.08 6.39 -1.63
CA GLU A 124 -7.17 5.92 -2.47
C GLU A 124 -7.21 6.76 -3.73
N SER A 125 -7.34 6.11 -4.89
CA SER A 125 -7.46 6.86 -6.12
C SER A 125 -8.78 7.61 -6.17
N ASP A 126 -8.68 8.93 -6.28
CA ASP A 126 -9.77 9.71 -6.85
C ASP A 126 -9.89 9.28 -8.31
N SER A 127 -10.97 8.55 -8.63
CA SER A 127 -11.44 8.40 -10.00
C SER A 127 -11.44 9.78 -10.68
N PRO A 128 -11.01 9.93 -11.95
CA PRO A 128 -11.22 11.14 -12.70
C PRO A 128 -12.71 11.27 -13.06
N GLU A 129 -13.55 11.49 -12.06
CA GLU A 129 -14.94 11.89 -12.21
C GLU A 129 -15.24 13.08 -11.30
N GLY A 130 -14.60 14.21 -11.66
CA GLY A 130 -15.38 15.43 -11.73
C GLY A 130 -16.47 15.24 -12.79
N TRP A 131 -17.55 14.51 -12.45
CA TRP A 131 -18.89 14.48 -13.07
C TRP A 131 -19.82 13.66 -12.17
N GLY A 132 -20.17 14.21 -11.00
CA GLY A 132 -21.06 13.56 -10.05
C GLY A 132 -21.83 14.50 -9.13
N SER A 133 -21.92 15.80 -9.43
CA SER A 133 -22.79 16.74 -8.69
C SER A 133 -24.21 16.86 -9.29
N ARG A 134 -24.75 15.79 -9.86
CA ARG A 134 -26.18 15.71 -10.23
C ARG A 134 -26.77 14.34 -9.94
N ILE A 135 -26.87 14.00 -8.66
CA ILE A 135 -27.95 13.12 -8.18
C ILE A 135 -28.59 13.83 -6.97
N PRO A 136 -29.81 14.38 -7.09
CA PRO A 136 -30.55 14.82 -5.92
C PRO A 136 -31.01 13.57 -5.18
N GLY A 137 -30.38 13.21 -4.05
CA GLY A 137 -30.86 12.05 -3.29
C GLY A 137 -30.02 11.50 -2.14
N LEU A 138 -28.75 11.87 -1.96
CA LEU A 138 -27.90 11.31 -0.88
C LEU A 138 -27.55 12.34 0.20
N ARG A 139 -28.54 13.16 0.56
CA ARG A 139 -28.46 14.08 1.70
C ARG A 139 -29.19 13.50 2.92
N GLN A 140 -28.99 12.22 3.26
CA GLN A 140 -29.69 11.59 4.41
C GLN A 140 -28.86 10.62 5.28
N LEU A 141 -27.52 10.58 5.18
CA LEU A 141 -26.73 9.74 6.10
C LEU A 141 -25.50 10.43 6.74
N LYS A 142 -25.51 11.76 6.83
CA LYS A 142 -24.48 12.54 7.55
C LYS A 142 -24.98 13.36 8.74
N LYS A 143 -26.20 13.11 9.22
CA LYS A 143 -26.77 13.81 10.39
C LYS A 143 -27.39 12.85 11.41
N THR A 144 -26.61 11.90 11.92
CA THR A 144 -27.01 11.25 13.18
C THR A 144 -25.81 10.67 13.92
N PHE A 145 -24.74 11.45 14.12
CA PHE A 145 -23.79 11.20 15.23
C PHE A 145 -23.01 12.48 15.51
N THR A 146 -23.70 13.48 16.05
CA THR A 146 -23.12 14.60 16.80
C THR A 146 -24.17 15.10 17.78
N GLY A 147 -23.82 15.14 19.06
CA GLY A 147 -24.40 16.09 20.02
C GLY A 147 -25.56 15.60 20.89
N THR A 148 -25.20 15.00 22.02
CA THR A 148 -25.65 15.35 23.40
C THR A 148 -26.98 16.10 23.60
N SER A 149 -27.85 15.53 24.44
CA SER A 149 -28.36 16.13 25.68
C SER A 149 -28.85 15.02 26.62
#